data_AF-A0A4S4E363-F1
#
_entry.id   AF-A0A4S4E363-F1
#
_cell.length_a   1.000
_cell.length_b   1.000
_cell.length_c   1.000
_cell.angle_alpha   90.00
_cell.angle_beta   90.00
_cell.angle_gamma   90.00
#
_symmetry.space_group_name_H-M   'P 1'
#
loop_
_entity.id
_entity.type
_entity.pdbx_description
1 polymer ?
#
loop_
_entity_poly.entity_id
_entity_poly.type
_entity_poly.pdbx_seq_one_letter_code
_entity_poly.pdbx_strand_id
1 'polypeptide(L)'
;MTLSSIQFHYVKLFNETEEVMLELQTLYNFGAKKFGIIGVPPIGCCPAQRRYNATRGCQERLNDFARAFHFALDTLMRKISTELPKMKYSLGNTYELIINIIQNPSPFRRLNAEATSQLAAVTLYDGPPRFVTPINFRQLAKDN
;
A
#
# COMPACT_ATOMS: atom_id res chain seq x y z
N MET A 1 10.70 24.90 -14.92
CA MET A 1 9.48 24.28 -14.42
C MET A 1 9.57 22.79 -14.75
N THR A 2 10.28 22.01 -13.93
CA THR A 2 10.49 20.58 -14.16
C THR A 2 9.39 19.82 -13.43
N LEU A 3 8.59 19.08 -14.20
CA LEU A 3 7.53 18.21 -13.70
C LEU A 3 8.14 17.19 -12.74
N SER A 4 7.77 17.28 -11.47
CA SER A 4 7.95 16.20 -10.50
C SER A 4 7.03 15.05 -10.90
N SER A 5 7.52 14.19 -11.79
CA SER A 5 6.83 12.98 -12.18
C SER A 5 6.85 12.00 -11.01
N ILE A 6 5.78 11.98 -10.23
CA ILE A 6 5.47 10.84 -9.35
C ILE A 6 5.24 9.65 -10.29
N GLN A 7 6.21 8.76 -10.40
CA GLN A 7 6.01 7.49 -11.09
C GLN A 7 5.37 6.51 -10.11
N PHE A 8 4.12 6.14 -10.37
CA PHE A 8 3.46 5.01 -9.72
C PHE A 8 3.88 3.74 -10.45
N HIS A 9 4.77 2.94 -9.85
CA HIS A 9 5.10 1.60 -10.35
C HIS A 9 4.33 0.55 -9.55
N TYR A 10 3.69 -0.37 -10.27
CA TYR A 10 3.05 -1.55 -9.70
C TYR A 10 4.12 -2.60 -9.41
N VAL A 11 4.44 -2.78 -8.12
CA VAL A 11 5.33 -3.85 -7.67
C VAL A 11 4.69 -5.20 -8.00
N LYS A 12 5.39 -6.04 -8.77
CA LYS A 12 4.98 -7.41 -9.04
C LYS A 12 5.06 -8.21 -7.74
N LEU A 13 3.89 -8.69 -7.32
CA LEU A 13 3.76 -9.71 -6.29
C LEU A 13 4.44 -10.99 -6.80
N PHE A 14 5.47 -11.45 -6.09
CA PHE A 14 5.63 -12.84 -5.62
C PHE A 14 7.09 -13.30 -5.40
N ASN A 15 8.14 -12.48 -5.64
CA ASN A 15 9.51 -12.92 -5.28
C ASN A 15 10.61 -11.84 -5.05
N GLU A 16 10.26 -10.58 -4.74
CA GLU A 16 11.11 -9.46 -5.18
C GLU A 16 11.31 -8.33 -4.15
N THR A 17 11.59 -8.62 -2.87
CA THR A 17 12.11 -7.54 -1.99
C THR A 17 13.41 -6.95 -2.54
N GLU A 18 14.22 -7.75 -3.25
CA GLU A 18 15.42 -7.26 -3.91
C GLU A 18 15.14 -6.40 -5.14
N GLU A 19 14.13 -6.72 -5.97
CA GLU A 19 13.78 -5.86 -7.12
C GLU A 19 13.24 -4.52 -6.66
N VAL A 20 12.36 -4.51 -5.66
CA VAL A 20 11.86 -3.27 -5.05
C VAL A 20 13.02 -2.45 -4.49
N MET A 21 14.00 -3.10 -3.86
CA MET A 21 15.20 -2.41 -3.38
C MET A 21 15.98 -1.76 -4.52
N LEU A 22 16.26 -2.52 -5.59
CA LEU A 22 17.01 -2.04 -6.76
C LEU A 22 16.30 -0.86 -7.43
N GLU A 23 14.98 -0.93 -7.57
CA GLU A 23 14.17 0.12 -8.15
C GLU A 23 14.21 1.40 -7.30
N LEU A 24 14.02 1.28 -5.98
CA LEU A 24 14.07 2.41 -5.06
C LEU A 24 15.47 3.06 -5.04
N GLN A 25 16.53 2.27 -5.03
CA GLN A 25 17.91 2.77 -5.10
C GLN A 25 18.17 3.48 -6.44
N THR A 26 17.69 2.91 -7.54
CA THR A 26 17.80 3.52 -8.88
C THR A 26 17.13 4.88 -8.91
N LEU A 27 15.87 4.97 -8.47
CA LEU A 27 15.13 6.23 -8.39
C LEU A 27 15.81 7.24 -7.46
N TYR A 28 16.35 6.77 -6.33
CA TYR A 28 17.09 7.64 -5.41
C TYR A 28 18.35 8.24 -6.03
N ASN A 29 19.07 7.45 -6.83
CA ASN A 29 20.25 7.87 -7.59
C ASN A 29 19.88 8.87 -8.69
N PHE A 30 18.69 8.77 -9.26
CA PHE A 30 18.12 9.79 -10.15
C PHE A 30 17.58 11.03 -9.42
N GLY A 31 17.73 11.11 -8.10
CA GLY A 31 17.39 12.29 -7.31
C GLY A 31 16.06 12.23 -6.58
N ALA A 32 15.29 11.15 -6.70
CA ALA A 32 14.06 10.97 -5.92
C ALA A 32 14.41 10.88 -4.42
N LYS A 33 13.69 11.63 -3.58
CA LYS A 33 13.87 11.64 -2.11
C LYS A 33 12.61 11.27 -1.34
N LYS A 34 11.45 11.21 -2.01
CA LYS A 34 10.15 10.94 -1.41
C LYS A 34 9.51 9.74 -2.11
N PHE A 35 9.11 8.74 -1.34
CA PHE A 35 8.57 7.49 -1.86
C PHE A 35 7.23 7.14 -1.20
N GLY A 36 6.15 7.21 -1.97
CA GLY A 36 4.83 6.74 -1.55
C GLY A 36 4.59 5.36 -2.14
N ILE A 37 4.42 4.35 -1.28
CA ILE A 37 4.25 2.95 -1.70
C ILE A 37 2.93 2.45 -1.16
N ILE A 38 2.17 1.73 -1.98
CA ILE A 38 0.88 1.16 -1.61
C ILE A 38 1.04 -0.35 -1.58
N GLY A 39 0.76 -0.96 -0.42
CA GLY A 39 0.79 -2.40 -0.24
C GLY A 39 -0.37 -3.10 -0.95
N VAL A 40 -0.37 -4.42 -0.83
CA VAL A 40 -1.30 -5.27 -1.58
C VAL A 40 -2.63 -5.40 -0.84
N PRO A 41 -3.78 -5.13 -1.48
CA PRO A 41 -5.09 -5.30 -0.85
C PRO A 41 -5.41 -6.79 -0.57
N PRO A 42 -6.47 -7.13 0.18
CA PRO A 42 -6.87 -8.53 0.41
C PRO A 42 -7.40 -9.18 -0.88
N ILE A 43 -6.49 -9.62 -1.76
CA ILE A 43 -6.82 -10.20 -3.08
C ILE A 43 -7.75 -11.41 -2.94
N GLY A 44 -7.66 -12.15 -1.84
CA GLY A 44 -8.55 -13.28 -1.55
C GLY A 44 -10.02 -12.87 -1.43
N CYS A 45 -10.30 -11.61 -1.13
CA CYS A 45 -11.66 -11.07 -1.04
C CYS A 45 -12.20 -10.54 -2.39
N CYS A 46 -11.41 -10.53 -3.46
CA CYS A 46 -11.87 -10.10 -4.78
C CYS A 46 -12.97 -11.05 -5.31
N PRO A 47 -14.02 -10.55 -5.99
CA PRO A 47 -15.12 -11.39 -6.51
C PRO A 47 -14.64 -12.55 -7.39
N ALA A 48 -13.61 -12.33 -8.21
CA ALA A 48 -13.00 -13.35 -9.05
C ALA A 48 -12.40 -14.51 -8.23
N GLN A 49 -11.81 -14.21 -7.07
CA GLN A 49 -11.19 -15.21 -6.19
C GLN A 49 -12.22 -15.94 -5.33
N ARG A 50 -13.26 -15.21 -4.86
CA ARG A 50 -14.37 -15.77 -4.08
C ARG A 50 -15.16 -16.84 -4.84
N ARG A 51 -15.09 -16.86 -6.18
CA ARG A 51 -15.70 -17.92 -7.01
C ARG A 51 -15.10 -19.30 -6.74
N TYR A 52 -13.84 -19.37 -6.33
CA TYR A 52 -13.13 -20.62 -6.05
C TYR A 52 -13.24 -21.08 -4.59
N ASN A 53 -13.96 -20.33 -3.75
CA ASN A 53 -14.26 -20.73 -2.38
C ASN A 53 -15.71 -21.23 -2.28
N ALA A 54 -15.92 -22.45 -1.78
CA ALA A 54 -17.25 -23.07 -1.65
C ALA A 54 -18.22 -22.23 -0.81
N THR A 55 -17.73 -21.56 0.24
CA THR A 55 -18.52 -20.68 1.11
C THR A 55 -18.79 -19.31 0.48
N ARG A 56 -18.21 -19.03 -0.70
CA ARG A 56 -18.10 -17.69 -1.28
C ARG A 56 -17.39 -16.68 -0.35
N GLY A 57 -16.68 -17.14 0.68
CA GLY A 57 -15.84 -16.31 1.54
C GLY A 57 -14.54 -15.89 0.85
N CYS A 58 -13.73 -15.10 1.56
CA CYS A 58 -12.40 -14.74 1.09
C CYS A 58 -11.48 -15.98 1.02
N GLN A 59 -10.54 -15.98 0.07
CA GLN A 59 -9.50 -16.99 -0.01
C GLN A 59 -8.36 -16.62 0.95
N GLU A 60 -8.35 -17.20 2.15
CA GLU A 60 -7.41 -16.79 3.20
C GLU A 60 -5.94 -17.01 2.82
N ARG A 61 -5.60 -18.06 2.06
CA ARG A 61 -4.23 -18.26 1.58
C ARG A 61 -3.71 -17.08 0.75
N LEU A 62 -4.56 -16.44 -0.05
CA LEU A 62 -4.16 -15.25 -0.83
C LEU A 62 -4.01 -14.02 0.08
N ASN A 63 -4.83 -13.93 1.12
CA ASN A 63 -4.75 -12.87 2.12
C ASN A 63 -3.50 -13.04 3.02
N ASP A 64 -3.11 -14.26 3.35
CA ASP A 64 -1.84 -14.57 4.04
C ASP A 64 -0.65 -14.02 3.25
N PHE A 65 -0.61 -14.24 1.94
CA PHE A 65 0.43 -13.68 1.08
C PHE A 65 0.44 -12.16 1.08
N ALA A 66 -0.73 -11.51 1.02
CA ALA A 66 -0.82 -10.04 1.07
C ALA A 66 -0.29 -9.48 2.41
N ARG A 67 -0.61 -10.13 3.54
CA ARG A 67 -0.10 -9.76 4.86
C ARG A 67 1.42 -9.96 4.96
N ALA A 68 1.92 -11.12 4.54
CA ALA A 68 3.34 -11.44 4.56
C ALA A 68 4.14 -10.48 3.68
N PHE A 69 3.63 -10.16 2.49
CA PHE A 69 4.23 -9.18 1.59
C PHE A 69 4.32 -7.80 2.24
N HIS A 70 3.25 -7.32 2.88
CA HIS A 70 3.28 -6.03 3.57
C HIS A 70 4.34 -6.00 4.69
N PHE A 71 4.45 -7.06 5.49
CA PHE A 71 5.46 -7.15 6.55
C PHE A 71 6.90 -7.16 6.01
N ALA A 72 7.14 -7.90 4.93
CA ALA A 72 8.43 -7.94 4.25
C ALA A 72 8.79 -6.56 3.68
N LEU A 73 7.83 -5.89 3.04
CA LEU A 73 7.99 -4.56 2.48
C LEU A 73 8.24 -3.51 3.56
N ASP A 74 7.53 -3.53 4.68
CA ASP A 74 7.78 -2.62 5.81
C ASP A 74 9.22 -2.78 6.36
N THR A 75 9.66 -4.02 6.53
CA THR A 75 11.03 -4.33 6.98
C THR A 75 12.07 -3.82 6.00
N LEU A 76 11.84 -4.03 4.70
CA LEU A 76 12.69 -3.53 3.62
C LEU A 76 12.78 -1.99 3.63
N MET A 77 11.63 -1.32 3.72
CA MET A 77 11.57 0.15 3.71
C MET A 77 12.30 0.76 4.90
N ARG A 78 12.14 0.16 6.09
CA ARG A 78 12.92 0.55 7.28
C ARG A 78 14.41 0.41 7.02
N LYS A 79 14.86 -0.75 6.51
CA LYS A 79 16.28 -0.98 6.17
C LYS A 79 16.81 0.07 5.18
N ILE A 80 16.16 0.23 4.03
CA ILE A 80 16.61 1.18 2.99
C ILE A 80 16.63 2.62 3.51
N SER A 81 15.64 3.02 4.32
CA SER A 81 15.63 4.37 4.90
C SER A 81 16.84 4.67 5.79
N THR A 82 17.44 3.63 6.40
CA THR A 82 18.70 3.79 7.17
C THR A 82 19.93 3.88 6.27
N GLU A 83 19.89 3.26 5.08
CA GLU A 83 20.98 3.28 4.10
C GLU A 83 20.96 4.56 3.24
N LEU A 84 19.78 5.15 3.04
CA LEU A 84 19.55 6.33 2.21
C LEU A 84 19.10 7.52 3.06
N PRO A 85 20.03 8.32 3.63
CA PRO A 85 19.71 9.29 4.71
C PRO A 85 18.79 10.45 4.32
N LYS A 86 18.62 10.73 3.01
CA LYS A 86 17.68 11.74 2.52
C LYS A 86 16.34 11.15 2.07
N MET A 87 16.18 9.84 2.18
CA MET A 87 14.96 9.16 1.78
C MET A 87 13.89 9.36 2.84
N LYS A 88 12.74 9.86 2.39
CA LYS A 88 11.48 9.92 3.12
C LYS A 88 10.51 8.97 2.45
N TYR A 89 9.76 8.21 3.23
CA TYR A 89 8.80 7.27 2.66
C TYR A 89 7.50 7.22 3.45
N SER A 90 6.49 6.69 2.78
CA SER A 90 5.20 6.37 3.33
C SER A 90 4.73 5.06 2.69
N LEU A 91 4.27 4.13 3.51
CA LEU A 91 3.83 2.79 3.13
C LEU A 91 2.38 2.60 3.54
N GLY A 92 1.49 2.46 2.55
CA GLY A 92 0.09 2.16 2.74
C GLY A 92 -0.16 0.68 3.03
N ASN A 93 -0.75 0.36 4.17
CA ASN A 93 -1.28 -0.97 4.48
C ASN A 93 -2.68 -1.14 3.89
N THR A 94 -2.73 -1.36 2.57
CA THR A 94 -3.98 -1.55 1.83
C THR A 94 -4.73 -2.81 2.25
N TYR A 95 -4.00 -3.83 2.73
CA TYR A 95 -4.61 -5.03 3.29
C TYR A 95 -5.53 -4.66 4.47
N GLU A 96 -4.96 -4.01 5.49
CA GLU A 96 -5.66 -3.62 6.71
C GLU A 96 -6.77 -2.61 6.44
N LEU A 97 -6.52 -1.66 5.55
CA LEU A 97 -7.52 -0.67 5.14
C LEU A 97 -8.75 -1.34 4.55
N ILE A 98 -8.57 -2.17 3.53
CA ILE A 98 -9.70 -2.74 2.78
C ILE A 98 -10.43 -3.80 3.60
N ILE A 99 -9.71 -4.61 4.40
CA ILE A 99 -10.38 -5.58 5.27
C ILE A 99 -11.22 -4.88 6.34
N ASN A 100 -10.76 -3.75 6.88
CA ASN A 100 -11.52 -2.95 7.84
C ASN A 100 -12.83 -2.43 7.23
N ILE A 101 -12.79 -1.96 5.98
CA ILE A 101 -13.99 -1.54 5.23
C ILE A 101 -14.95 -2.71 4.99
N ILE A 102 -14.42 -3.88 4.59
CA ILE A 102 -15.23 -5.08 4.32
C ILE A 102 -15.93 -5.58 5.59
N GLN A 103 -15.22 -5.60 6.73
CA GLN A 103 -15.72 -6.15 7.99
C GLN A 103 -16.61 -5.18 8.76
N ASN A 104 -16.45 -3.86 8.54
CA ASN A 104 -17.23 -2.83 9.21
C ASN A 104 -18.01 -1.98 8.20
N PRO A 105 -18.93 -2.59 7.42
CA PRO A 105 -19.79 -1.81 6.54
C PRO A 105 -20.69 -0.93 7.39
N SER A 106 -20.68 0.39 7.13
CA SER A 106 -21.58 1.30 7.83
C SER A 106 -23.04 0.85 7.62
N PRO A 107 -23.85 0.70 8.68
CA PRO A 107 -25.24 0.22 8.57
C PRO A 107 -26.13 1.13 7.70
N PHE A 108 -25.73 2.40 7.52
CA PHE A 108 -26.43 3.38 6.68
C PHE A 108 -25.74 3.64 5.33
N ARG A 109 -24.56 3.07 5.09
CA ARG A 109 -23.75 3.33 3.90
C ARG A 109 -23.32 2.00 3.28
N ARG A 110 -24.21 1.41 2.48
CA ARG A 110 -23.77 0.57 1.36
C ARG A 110 -22.99 1.49 0.41
N LEU A 111 -21.71 1.67 0.69
CA LEU A 111 -20.81 2.38 -0.19
C LEU A 111 -20.78 1.61 -1.52
N ASN A 112 -21.06 2.30 -2.60
CA ASN A 112 -20.78 1.77 -3.93
C ASN A 112 -19.24 1.71 -4.13
N ALA A 113 -18.81 1.15 -5.26
CA ALA A 113 -17.39 1.01 -5.57
C ALA A 113 -16.65 2.37 -5.56
N GLU A 114 -17.32 3.43 -6.02
CA GLU A 114 -16.76 4.78 -6.09
C GLU A 114 -16.51 5.36 -4.70
N ALA A 115 -17.53 5.39 -3.84
CA ALA A 115 -17.42 5.94 -2.50
C ALA A 115 -16.45 5.13 -1.61
N THR A 116 -16.35 3.81 -1.85
CA THR A 116 -15.34 2.96 -1.21
C THR A 116 -13.92 3.34 -1.65
N SER A 117 -13.73 3.55 -2.96
CA SER A 117 -12.44 3.96 -3.52
C SER A 117 -12.02 5.34 -3.00
N GLN A 118 -12.97 6.27 -2.89
CA GLN A 118 -12.73 7.59 -2.34
C GLN A 118 -12.33 7.53 -0.86
N LEU A 119 -13.04 6.74 -0.05
CA LEU A 119 -12.70 6.54 1.36
C LEU A 119 -11.30 5.95 1.51
N ALA A 120 -10.93 4.97 0.66
CA ALA A 120 -9.60 4.38 0.68
C ALA A 120 -8.51 5.40 0.32
N ALA A 121 -8.73 6.20 -0.73
CA ALA A 121 -7.80 7.25 -1.14
C ALA A 121 -7.59 8.29 -0.03
N VAL A 122 -8.66 8.77 0.60
CA VAL A 122 -8.60 9.72 1.73
C VAL A 122 -7.81 9.10 2.88
N THR A 123 -8.15 7.85 3.25
CA THR A 123 -7.49 7.15 4.36
C THR A 123 -5.99 6.95 4.15
N LEU A 124 -5.54 6.67 2.92
CA LEU A 124 -4.11 6.61 2.63
C LEU A 124 -3.46 8.00 2.62
N TYR A 125 -4.20 9.03 2.20
CA TYR A 125 -3.67 10.38 2.07
C TYR A 125 -3.48 11.08 3.42
N ASP A 126 -4.50 11.09 4.27
CA ASP A 126 -4.50 11.83 5.54
C ASP A 126 -4.78 10.98 6.78
N GLY A 127 -4.98 9.67 6.60
CA GLY A 127 -5.40 8.78 7.66
C GLY A 127 -4.33 8.46 8.71
N PRO A 128 -4.73 7.73 9.75
CA PRO A 128 -3.90 7.41 10.90
C PRO A 128 -2.79 6.37 10.57
N PRO A 129 -1.73 6.31 11.39
CA PRO A 129 -0.59 5.40 11.21
C PRO A 129 -0.97 3.94 11.00
N ARG A 130 -2.08 3.46 11.57
CA ARG A 130 -2.54 2.06 11.36
C ARG A 130 -2.69 1.66 9.88
N PHE A 131 -2.96 2.61 8.99
CA PHE A 131 -3.14 2.34 7.56
C PHE A 131 -2.01 2.86 6.69
N VAL A 132 -1.16 3.73 7.23
CA VAL A 132 -0.09 4.37 6.46
C VAL A 132 1.05 4.81 7.39
N THR A 133 2.23 4.21 7.25
CA THR A 133 3.39 4.42 8.13
C THR A 133 4.67 4.75 7.35
N PRO A 134 5.68 5.39 7.96
CA PRO A 134 5.67 6.03 9.28
C PRO A 134 4.90 7.36 9.30
N ILE A 135 4.69 7.97 8.13
CA ILE A 135 3.91 9.19 7.92
C ILE A 135 2.87 8.96 6.81
N ASN A 136 1.79 9.74 6.78
CA ASN A 136 0.79 9.64 5.70
C ASN A 136 1.26 10.34 4.41
N PHE A 137 0.60 10.07 3.28
CA PHE A 137 1.03 10.65 1.99
C PHE A 137 0.93 12.18 1.97
N ARG A 138 0.00 12.77 2.73
CA ARG A 138 -0.09 14.23 2.88
C ARG A 138 1.14 14.82 3.56
N GLN A 139 1.60 14.20 4.64
CA GLN A 139 2.82 14.59 5.33
C GLN A 139 4.03 14.41 4.40
N LEU A 140 4.17 13.25 3.76
CA LEU A 140 5.25 12.99 2.80
C LEU A 140 5.32 14.05 1.69
N ALA A 141 4.16 14.43 1.12
CA ALA A 141 4.09 15.44 0.07
C ALA A 141 4.59 16.82 0.55
N LYS A 142 4.20 17.22 1.77
CA LYS A 142 4.53 18.52 2.36
C LYS A 142 5.94 18.62 2.94
N ASP A 143 6.58 17.49 3.21
CA ASP A 143 7.84 17.45 3.92
C ASP A 143 8.99 17.93 3.02
N ASN A 144 9.67 19.05 3.32
CA ASN A 144 10.69 19.62 2.43
C ASN A 144 11.99 18.83 2.40
#